data_AF-A0A843I3G0-F1
#
_entry.id   AF-A0A843I3G0-F1
#
_cell.length_a   1.000
_cell.length_b   1.000
_cell.length_c   1.000
_cell.angle_alpha   90.00
_cell.angle_beta   90.00
_cell.angle_gamma   90.00
#
_symmetry.space_group_name_H-M   'P 1'
#
loop_
_entity.id
_entity.type
_entity.pdbx_description
1 polymer ?
#
loop_
_entity_poly.entity_id
_entity_poly.type
_entity_poly.pdbx_seq_one_letter_code
_entity_poly.pdbx_strand_id
1 'polypeptide(L)'
;VVHCQSQSNAGDQMSRPQAWAKNIISGGGIYHYDTLTKTDDQWNYGASIGPATDGRIKPDLCSFYDEIFTTTSGSPTAYTSSFGGTSGATPIVAGHVGLFFQMWSDGIFGNEVDPEGTVFENRPHMTTAKAMMINTAEQYPFNGTSEDKTRMHQGWGMPSVKNLYDLRDNFYIINEEDILENLEVSTHMVAVESGSPYLKVTMTYADPAGNPGVQSQHRINDLTLKVISPSDVEYWGNYGLKTSIWSQPDGEPDTKDTVECVFIQNPEVGAWTIEIYANEIIQDSHLETPEIDADYALVVSPVLSAPYPPTVEGETQGDVGRQMDFTFVTTDPGNSNLFYWVEWGDGNHTEWFGPSASGTPIIISHTYQIQGNFSITAKAKNLLGTESGWSEPFAVTVIAPQLQIGVISGGLFKITTVVKNTGAIDITKVQWNITLSGSVFLGKQTSGSLLSIAAGGERTINTDFILGFGRTVITVSATHQYSSATLTQNATILLFYIKV
;
A
#
# COMPACT_ATOMS: atom_id res chain seq x y z
N VAL A 1 10.26 24.81 -3.87
CA VAL A 1 10.09 25.19 -5.31
C VAL A 1 11.21 24.56 -6.11
N VAL A 2 10.93 23.99 -7.30
CA VAL A 2 11.97 23.44 -8.17
C VAL A 2 12.56 24.54 -9.05
N HIS A 3 13.88 24.69 -9.00
CA HIS A 3 14.63 25.62 -9.86
C HIS A 3 15.40 24.82 -10.92
N CYS A 4 15.20 25.17 -12.20
CA CYS A 4 15.96 24.62 -13.32
C CYS A 4 16.97 25.65 -13.83
N GLN A 5 18.23 25.26 -14.03
CA GLN A 5 19.30 26.18 -14.43
C GLN A 5 20.19 25.60 -15.52
N SER A 6 20.43 26.36 -16.59
CA SER A 6 21.26 25.91 -17.71
C SER A 6 22.74 25.81 -17.35
N GLN A 7 23.39 24.74 -17.85
CA GLN A 7 24.81 24.47 -17.64
C GLN A 7 25.72 25.45 -18.39
N SER A 8 25.25 26.13 -19.45
CA SER A 8 26.02 26.97 -20.40
C SER A 8 26.51 26.21 -21.63
N ASN A 9 27.26 26.87 -22.52
CA ASN A 9 27.50 26.45 -23.90
C ASN A 9 28.99 26.61 -24.28
N ALA A 10 29.90 26.30 -23.36
CA ALA A 10 31.33 26.50 -23.56
C ALA A 10 32.08 25.24 -24.03
N GLY A 11 31.42 24.08 -24.05
CA GLY A 11 32.04 22.81 -24.42
C GLY A 11 33.04 22.26 -23.38
N ASP A 12 33.06 22.85 -22.19
CA ASP A 12 33.95 22.50 -21.08
C ASP A 12 33.27 22.76 -19.72
N GLN A 13 34.04 22.76 -18.63
CA GLN A 13 33.54 23.05 -17.29
C GLN A 13 33.29 24.54 -17.03
N MET A 14 33.36 25.43 -18.02
CA MET A 14 32.99 26.83 -17.86
C MET A 14 31.46 26.97 -17.87
N SER A 15 30.85 26.76 -16.70
CA SER A 15 29.41 26.89 -16.48
C SER A 15 29.05 28.15 -15.69
N ARG A 16 27.78 28.57 -15.79
CA ARG A 16 27.22 29.61 -14.91
C ARG A 16 27.37 29.20 -13.45
N PRO A 17 27.73 30.11 -12.54
CA PRO A 17 27.88 29.79 -11.12
C PRO A 17 26.65 29.10 -10.51
N GLN A 18 25.45 29.50 -10.94
CA GLN A 18 24.18 28.95 -10.47
C GLN A 18 23.98 27.49 -10.87
N ALA A 19 24.56 27.02 -11.98
CA ALA A 19 24.45 25.62 -12.41
C ALA A 19 25.14 24.64 -11.43
N TRP A 20 26.07 25.16 -10.63
CA TRP A 20 26.78 24.40 -9.61
C TRP A 20 26.03 24.27 -8.29
N ALA A 21 24.88 24.93 -8.12
CA ALA A 21 24.10 24.82 -6.90
C ALA A 21 23.64 23.36 -6.66
N LYS A 22 23.58 22.97 -5.38
CA LYS A 22 23.19 21.61 -4.95
C LYS A 22 21.69 21.39 -5.14
N ASN A 23 20.88 22.34 -4.68
CA ASN A 23 19.42 22.23 -4.54
C ASN A 23 18.66 22.74 -5.78
N ILE A 24 19.18 22.44 -6.96
CA ILE A 24 18.55 22.77 -8.25
C ILE A 24 18.56 21.55 -9.16
N ILE A 25 17.84 21.63 -10.27
CA ILE A 25 18.03 20.78 -11.45
C ILE A 25 18.87 21.57 -12.46
N SER A 26 20.12 21.19 -12.62
CA SER A 26 20.99 21.73 -13.66
C SER A 26 20.75 21.00 -14.99
N GLY A 27 20.56 21.78 -16.06
CA GLY A 27 20.21 21.31 -17.40
C GLY A 27 21.39 21.39 -18.35
N GLY A 28 21.91 20.23 -18.76
CA GLY A 28 22.86 20.09 -19.87
C GLY A 28 22.15 20.03 -21.21
N GLY A 29 22.89 19.67 -22.27
CA GLY A 29 22.29 19.48 -23.57
C GLY A 29 23.06 18.53 -24.48
N ILE A 30 22.29 17.82 -25.30
CA ILE A 30 22.74 16.85 -26.30
C ILE A 30 22.16 17.28 -27.64
N TYR A 31 22.98 17.25 -28.70
CA TYR A 31 22.49 17.49 -30.05
C TYR A 31 21.64 16.29 -30.48
N HIS A 32 20.46 16.56 -31.01
CA HIS A 32 19.49 15.56 -31.46
C HIS A 32 19.29 15.55 -32.98
N TYR A 33 19.85 16.53 -33.69
CA TYR A 33 19.90 16.58 -35.16
C TYR A 33 18.54 16.45 -35.87
N ASP A 34 17.45 16.76 -35.17
CA ASP A 34 16.07 16.61 -35.62
C ASP A 34 15.74 15.20 -36.17
N THR A 35 16.37 14.15 -35.61
CA THR A 35 16.04 12.77 -35.95
C THR A 35 15.08 12.14 -34.94
N LEU A 36 14.36 11.10 -35.38
CA LEU A 36 13.40 10.38 -34.53
C LEU A 36 14.09 9.43 -33.53
N THR A 37 15.36 9.11 -33.75
CA THR A 37 16.08 8.07 -32.99
C THR A 37 17.27 8.68 -32.29
N LYS A 38 17.52 8.29 -31.04
CA LYS A 38 18.64 8.81 -30.24
C LYS A 38 20.03 8.25 -30.62
N THR A 39 20.15 7.62 -31.78
CA THR A 39 21.37 6.86 -32.15
C THR A 39 22.50 7.73 -32.65
N ASP A 40 22.17 8.87 -33.26
CA ASP A 40 23.13 9.88 -33.73
C ASP A 40 23.27 11.06 -32.77
N ASP A 41 22.46 11.09 -31.71
CA ASP A 41 22.57 12.06 -30.64
C ASP A 41 23.99 12.09 -30.07
N GLN A 42 24.52 13.29 -29.88
CA GLN A 42 25.90 13.45 -29.39
C GLN A 42 26.06 14.77 -28.63
N TRP A 43 26.93 14.82 -27.63
CA TRP A 43 27.21 16.06 -26.89
C TRP A 43 27.93 17.09 -27.78
N ASN A 44 28.82 16.62 -28.66
CA ASN A 44 29.47 17.42 -29.71
C ASN A 44 30.20 18.67 -29.20
N TYR A 45 30.76 18.63 -27.99
CA TYR A 45 31.45 19.78 -27.38
C TYR A 45 30.62 21.07 -27.31
N GLY A 46 29.28 20.97 -27.31
CA GLY A 46 28.40 22.15 -27.29
C GLY A 46 28.09 22.63 -25.88
N ALA A 47 27.33 21.83 -25.13
CA ALA A 47 26.96 22.18 -23.77
C ALA A 47 28.19 22.23 -22.85
N SER A 48 28.21 23.14 -21.89
CA SER A 48 29.12 23.02 -20.76
C SER A 48 28.78 21.76 -19.95
N ILE A 49 29.78 21.20 -19.29
CA ILE A 49 29.70 19.88 -18.64
C ILE A 49 30.25 19.92 -17.21
N GLY A 50 30.02 18.84 -16.48
CA GLY A 50 30.71 18.61 -15.22
C GLY A 50 32.12 18.01 -15.38
N PRO A 51 32.72 17.56 -14.27
CA PRO A 51 32.20 17.72 -12.91
C PRO A 51 32.17 19.20 -12.47
N ALA A 52 31.44 19.51 -11.41
CA ALA A 52 31.64 20.76 -10.69
C ALA A 52 33.07 20.85 -10.14
N THR A 53 33.52 22.05 -9.74
CA THR A 53 34.89 22.26 -9.21
C THR A 53 35.22 21.38 -8.00
N ASP A 54 34.22 21.04 -7.20
CA ASP A 54 34.35 20.16 -6.03
C ASP A 54 34.17 18.66 -6.35
N GLY A 55 33.99 18.30 -7.63
CA GLY A 55 33.92 16.92 -8.11
C GLY A 55 32.51 16.33 -8.23
N ARG A 56 31.47 17.11 -7.89
CA ARG A 56 30.06 16.69 -8.01
C ARG A 56 29.64 16.43 -9.45
N ILE A 57 28.71 15.50 -9.61
CA ILE A 57 28.06 15.16 -10.88
C ILE A 57 27.15 16.32 -11.30
N LYS A 58 27.48 16.91 -12.44
CA LYS A 58 26.68 17.94 -13.14
C LYS A 58 26.82 17.72 -14.65
N PRO A 59 25.81 18.04 -15.48
CA PRO A 59 24.46 18.49 -15.09
C PRO A 59 23.67 17.40 -14.34
N ASP A 60 22.51 17.73 -13.79
CA ASP A 60 21.62 16.73 -13.19
C ASP A 60 20.85 15.98 -14.28
N LEU A 61 20.35 16.70 -15.29
CA LEU A 61 19.62 16.15 -16.43
C LEU A 61 20.08 16.83 -17.72
N CYS A 62 19.81 16.23 -18.86
CA CYS A 62 20.01 16.85 -20.17
C CYS A 62 18.73 16.83 -21.01
N SER A 63 18.71 17.63 -22.07
CA SER A 63 17.68 17.58 -23.10
C SER A 63 18.25 18.09 -24.42
N PHE A 64 17.39 18.30 -25.41
CA PHE A 64 17.75 18.72 -26.76
C PHE A 64 18.45 20.08 -26.77
N TYR A 65 19.63 20.12 -27.41
CA TYR A 65 20.51 21.28 -27.46
C TYR A 65 20.35 22.12 -28.73
N ASP A 66 19.99 21.52 -29.85
CA ASP A 66 19.97 22.15 -31.18
C ASP A 66 18.57 22.19 -31.79
N GLU A 67 18.41 23.01 -32.83
CA GLU A 67 17.25 23.05 -33.74
C GLU A 67 15.85 23.05 -33.09
N ILE A 68 15.72 23.64 -31.90
CA ILE A 68 14.46 23.66 -31.15
C ILE A 68 13.48 24.59 -31.85
N PHE A 69 12.41 24.01 -32.41
CA PHE A 69 11.30 24.78 -32.96
C PHE A 69 10.46 25.39 -31.84
N THR A 70 10.52 26.72 -31.70
CA THR A 70 9.88 27.44 -30.58
C THR A 70 9.38 28.82 -30.98
N THR A 71 8.62 29.46 -30.11
CA THR A 71 8.05 30.81 -30.33
C THR A 71 9.15 31.87 -30.40
N THR A 72 8.89 32.96 -31.14
CA THR A 72 9.79 34.11 -31.23
C THR A 72 9.03 35.42 -31.21
N SER A 73 9.68 36.52 -30.83
CA SER A 73 9.06 37.83 -30.60
C SER A 73 8.65 38.59 -31.87
N GLY A 74 8.82 37.98 -33.05
CA GLY A 74 8.49 38.61 -34.34
C GLY A 74 7.00 38.88 -34.55
N SER A 75 6.10 38.06 -33.98
CA SER A 75 4.64 38.28 -33.97
C SER A 75 3.95 37.29 -33.00
N PRO A 76 2.65 37.47 -32.66
CA PRO A 76 1.91 36.53 -31.81
C PRO A 76 1.81 35.08 -32.32
N THR A 77 2.09 34.83 -33.60
CA THR A 77 2.07 33.49 -34.22
C THR A 77 3.45 33.10 -34.77
N ALA A 78 4.52 33.84 -34.43
CA ALA A 78 5.84 33.60 -34.98
C ALA A 78 6.58 32.48 -34.25
N TYR A 79 7.28 31.65 -35.04
CA TYR A 79 8.16 30.59 -34.57
C TYR A 79 9.53 30.69 -35.24
N THR A 80 10.55 30.09 -34.61
CA THR A 80 11.90 29.92 -35.13
C THR A 80 12.36 28.48 -34.92
N SER A 81 13.18 27.96 -35.84
CA SER A 81 13.89 26.68 -35.70
C SER A 81 15.36 26.86 -35.33
N SER A 82 15.83 28.10 -35.14
CA SER A 82 17.24 28.39 -34.88
C SER A 82 17.61 28.50 -33.40
N PHE A 83 16.66 28.24 -32.49
CA PHE A 83 16.92 28.34 -31.05
C PHE A 83 17.61 27.07 -30.55
N GLY A 84 18.51 27.23 -29.57
CA GLY A 84 19.29 26.13 -29.05
C GLY A 84 20.18 26.54 -27.88
N GLY A 85 21.16 25.71 -27.58
CA GLY A 85 21.95 25.75 -26.38
C GLY A 85 21.26 25.09 -25.20
N THR A 86 21.97 25.01 -24.08
CA THR A 86 21.39 24.62 -22.79
C THR A 86 20.26 25.55 -22.33
N SER A 87 20.20 26.77 -22.87
CA SER A 87 19.07 27.71 -22.71
C SER A 87 17.76 27.21 -23.32
N GLY A 88 17.82 26.33 -24.32
CA GLY A 88 16.65 25.65 -24.88
C GLY A 88 16.40 24.28 -24.23
N ALA A 89 17.45 23.55 -23.89
CA ALA A 89 17.31 22.27 -23.16
C ALA A 89 16.66 22.43 -21.78
N THR A 90 17.05 23.46 -21.03
CA THR A 90 16.58 23.69 -19.64
C THR A 90 15.07 23.91 -19.52
N PRO A 91 14.41 24.76 -20.33
CA PRO A 91 12.95 24.89 -20.26
C PRO A 91 12.21 23.61 -20.70
N ILE A 92 12.81 22.75 -21.54
CA ILE A 92 12.23 21.42 -21.84
C ILE A 92 12.24 20.55 -20.58
N VAL A 93 13.36 20.52 -19.84
CA VAL A 93 13.44 19.84 -18.53
C VAL A 93 12.41 20.40 -17.55
N ALA A 94 12.30 21.73 -17.45
CA ALA A 94 11.31 22.38 -16.59
C ALA A 94 9.86 22.03 -16.98
N GLY A 95 9.58 21.88 -18.28
CA GLY A 95 8.28 21.42 -18.78
C GLY A 95 7.95 19.99 -18.32
N HIS A 96 8.94 19.09 -18.29
CA HIS A 96 8.76 17.73 -17.75
C HIS A 96 8.44 17.75 -16.26
N VAL A 97 9.10 18.60 -15.48
CA VAL A 97 8.76 18.81 -14.06
C VAL A 97 7.33 19.34 -13.90
N GLY A 98 6.88 20.25 -14.77
CA GLY A 98 5.51 20.75 -14.77
C GLY A 98 4.47 19.66 -15.06
N LEU A 99 4.74 18.78 -16.03
CA LEU A 99 3.89 17.62 -16.32
C LEU A 99 3.87 16.63 -15.17
N PHE A 100 5.02 16.40 -14.53
CA PHE A 100 5.10 15.59 -13.32
C PHE A 100 4.26 16.15 -12.17
N PHE A 101 4.28 17.47 -11.92
CA PHE A 101 3.41 18.07 -10.91
C PHE A 101 1.93 17.86 -11.20
N GLN A 102 1.53 17.91 -12.47
CA GLN A 102 0.16 17.57 -12.84
C GLN A 102 -0.16 16.11 -12.50
N MET A 103 0.71 15.16 -12.90
CA MET A 103 0.54 13.74 -12.60
C MET A 103 0.46 13.47 -11.09
N TRP A 104 1.31 14.14 -10.30
CA TRP A 104 1.29 14.04 -8.85
C TRP A 104 -0.01 14.58 -8.25
N SER A 105 -0.48 15.75 -8.73
CA SER A 105 -1.76 16.31 -8.28
C SER A 105 -2.97 15.47 -8.70
N ASP A 106 -2.84 14.65 -9.74
CA ASP A 106 -3.84 13.67 -10.13
C ASP A 106 -3.79 12.39 -9.25
N GLY A 107 -2.82 12.28 -8.33
CA GLY A 107 -2.67 11.17 -7.39
C GLY A 107 -2.25 9.85 -8.01
N ILE A 108 -1.75 9.86 -9.26
CA ILE A 108 -1.54 8.63 -10.03
C ILE A 108 -0.38 7.76 -9.54
N PHE A 109 0.45 8.28 -8.63
CA PHE A 109 1.54 7.55 -8.00
C PHE A 109 1.14 6.93 -6.66
N GLY A 110 -0.16 6.96 -6.31
CA GLY A 110 -0.65 6.53 -5.00
C GLY A 110 -0.36 7.52 -3.87
N ASN A 111 0.13 8.71 -4.20
CA ASN A 111 0.37 9.79 -3.24
C ASN A 111 -0.94 10.43 -2.77
N GLU A 112 -0.94 10.99 -1.56
CA GLU A 112 -2.06 11.79 -1.07
C GLU A 112 -2.20 13.09 -1.87
N VAL A 113 -3.44 13.51 -2.08
CA VAL A 113 -3.81 14.75 -2.78
C VAL A 113 -4.98 15.42 -2.08
N ASP A 114 -4.96 16.75 -1.98
CA ASP A 114 -6.14 17.54 -1.65
C ASP A 114 -7.00 17.66 -2.93
N PRO A 115 -8.23 17.11 -2.96
CA PRO A 115 -9.09 17.16 -4.14
C PRO A 115 -9.56 18.59 -4.48
N GLU A 116 -9.48 19.53 -3.55
CA GLU A 116 -9.79 20.95 -3.78
C GLU A 116 -8.53 21.79 -4.05
N GLY A 117 -7.34 21.20 -3.85
CA GLY A 117 -6.05 21.85 -4.03
C GLY A 117 -5.68 22.07 -5.49
N THR A 118 -4.96 23.15 -5.76
CA THR A 118 -4.31 23.37 -7.06
C THR A 118 -3.12 22.43 -7.25
N VAL A 119 -2.69 22.24 -8.51
CA VAL A 119 -1.46 21.51 -8.85
C VAL A 119 -0.24 22.01 -8.05
N PHE A 120 -0.22 23.30 -7.69
CA PHE A 120 0.87 23.90 -6.95
C PHE A 120 0.78 23.69 -5.44
N GLU A 121 -0.41 23.49 -4.88
CA GLU A 121 -0.61 23.16 -3.47
C GLU A 121 -0.36 21.68 -3.24
N ASN A 122 -0.76 20.81 -4.19
CA ASN A 122 -0.53 19.36 -4.12
C ASN A 122 0.88 18.92 -4.50
N ARG A 123 1.72 19.79 -5.09
CA ARG A 123 3.03 19.39 -5.63
C ARG A 123 3.92 18.78 -4.50
N PRO A 124 4.80 17.82 -4.84
CA PRO A 124 5.73 17.26 -3.88
C PRO A 124 6.86 18.24 -3.54
N HIS A 125 7.68 17.85 -2.56
CA HIS A 125 8.94 18.51 -2.24
C HIS A 125 9.89 18.55 -3.44
N MET A 126 10.78 19.55 -3.45
CA MET A 126 11.61 19.82 -4.63
C MET A 126 12.64 18.72 -4.88
N THR A 127 13.10 18.06 -3.82
CA THR A 127 13.99 16.90 -3.82
C THR A 127 13.26 15.71 -4.44
N THR A 128 12.03 15.40 -4.02
CA THR A 128 11.18 14.35 -4.60
C THR A 128 10.99 14.54 -6.09
N ALA A 129 10.66 15.76 -6.52
CA ALA A 129 10.54 16.07 -7.94
C ALA A 129 11.85 15.81 -8.69
N LYS A 130 12.99 16.21 -8.11
CA LYS A 130 14.32 15.96 -8.66
C LYS A 130 14.64 14.45 -8.72
N ALA A 131 14.39 13.71 -7.66
CA ALA A 131 14.59 12.25 -7.57
C ALA A 131 13.74 11.52 -8.61
N MET A 132 12.46 11.86 -8.75
CA MET A 132 11.55 11.29 -9.76
C MET A 132 12.07 11.51 -11.18
N MET A 133 12.53 12.73 -11.51
CA MET A 133 13.07 13.01 -12.85
C MET A 133 14.36 12.23 -13.13
N ILE A 134 15.21 12.07 -12.12
CA ILE A 134 16.49 11.34 -12.23
C ILE A 134 16.26 9.82 -12.35
N ASN A 135 15.42 9.27 -11.49
CA ASN A 135 15.13 7.83 -11.44
C ASN A 135 14.52 7.35 -12.77
N THR A 136 13.60 8.13 -13.33
CA THR A 136 12.89 7.80 -14.58
C THR A 136 13.60 8.26 -15.85
N ALA A 137 14.74 8.95 -15.74
CA ALA A 137 15.46 9.47 -16.89
C ALA A 137 15.93 8.35 -17.84
N GLU A 138 15.83 8.65 -19.14
CA GLU A 138 16.39 7.86 -20.22
C GLU A 138 17.88 8.18 -20.36
N GLN A 139 18.72 7.20 -20.07
CA GLN A 139 20.18 7.34 -20.11
C GLN A 139 20.71 6.99 -21.51
N TYR A 140 21.66 7.80 -22.00
CA TYR A 140 22.52 7.38 -23.10
C TYR A 140 23.52 6.35 -22.58
N PRO A 141 23.77 5.25 -23.31
CA PRO A 141 24.80 4.30 -22.91
C PRO A 141 26.17 4.98 -22.94
N PHE A 142 27.00 4.68 -21.94
CA PHE A 142 28.42 5.01 -21.98
C PHE A 142 29.26 4.02 -21.18
N ASN A 143 30.54 3.88 -21.53
CA ASN A 143 31.52 3.09 -20.82
C ASN A 143 32.87 3.83 -20.67
N GLY A 144 33.22 4.15 -19.44
CA GLY A 144 34.39 4.96 -19.11
C GLY A 144 34.10 6.47 -19.08
N THR A 145 35.17 7.27 -18.94
CA THR A 145 35.08 8.73 -18.75
C THR A 145 35.37 9.54 -20.01
N SER A 146 35.85 8.91 -21.08
CA SER A 146 36.28 9.58 -22.32
C SER A 146 35.23 9.56 -23.43
N GLU A 147 34.08 8.93 -23.21
CA GLU A 147 33.02 8.88 -24.21
C GLU A 147 32.25 10.20 -24.30
N ASP A 148 31.61 10.43 -25.44
CA ASP A 148 30.95 11.71 -25.76
C ASP A 148 29.76 12.02 -24.83
N LYS A 149 29.09 10.99 -24.28
CA LYS A 149 27.90 11.15 -23.43
C LYS A 149 28.11 10.55 -22.04
N THR A 150 29.26 10.77 -21.41
CA THR A 150 29.48 10.23 -20.05
C THR A 150 28.54 10.86 -19.01
N ARG A 151 28.55 10.33 -17.78
CA ARG A 151 27.83 10.90 -16.62
C ARG A 151 27.97 12.42 -16.49
N MET A 152 29.15 12.98 -16.79
CA MET A 152 29.42 14.41 -16.68
C MET A 152 28.90 15.25 -17.86
N HIS A 153 28.49 14.60 -18.95
CA HIS A 153 27.91 15.26 -20.13
C HIS A 153 26.38 15.23 -20.08
N GLN A 154 25.80 14.04 -19.86
CA GLN A 154 24.34 13.83 -19.88
C GLN A 154 23.66 13.95 -18.50
N GLY A 155 24.45 14.03 -17.42
CA GLY A 155 23.91 13.91 -16.06
C GLY A 155 23.28 12.54 -15.86
N TRP A 156 22.11 12.51 -15.25
CA TRP A 156 21.31 11.29 -15.05
C TRP A 156 20.49 10.87 -16.27
N GLY A 157 20.59 11.61 -17.38
CA GLY A 157 19.90 11.33 -18.64
C GLY A 157 18.84 12.38 -18.97
N MET A 158 17.97 12.04 -19.91
CA MET A 158 16.85 12.88 -20.33
C MET A 158 15.59 12.55 -19.52
N PRO A 159 14.84 13.54 -19.01
CA PRO A 159 13.58 13.27 -18.32
C PRO A 159 12.57 12.60 -19.27
N SER A 160 11.75 11.68 -18.76
CA SER A 160 10.78 10.93 -19.57
C SER A 160 9.43 10.84 -18.87
N VAL A 161 8.45 11.59 -19.38
CA VAL A 161 7.05 11.51 -18.91
C VAL A 161 6.44 10.14 -19.19
N LYS A 162 6.88 9.49 -20.26
CA LYS A 162 6.48 8.12 -20.58
C LYS A 162 6.90 7.16 -19.46
N ASN A 163 8.16 7.20 -19.02
CA ASN A 163 8.63 6.32 -17.96
C ASN A 163 7.93 6.62 -16.62
N LEU A 164 7.70 7.90 -16.29
CA LEU A 164 6.88 8.28 -15.12
C LEU A 164 5.50 7.63 -15.19
N TYR A 165 4.83 7.74 -16.33
CA TYR A 165 3.48 7.21 -16.47
C TYR A 165 3.49 5.69 -16.43
N ASP A 166 4.36 5.02 -17.17
CA ASP A 166 4.39 3.56 -17.26
C ASP A 166 4.72 2.88 -15.93
N LEU A 167 5.55 3.52 -15.11
CA LEU A 167 5.96 3.03 -13.78
C LEU A 167 5.05 3.50 -12.65
N ARG A 168 3.97 4.25 -12.92
CA ARG A 168 3.17 4.95 -11.89
C ARG A 168 2.66 4.04 -10.76
N ASP A 169 2.42 2.76 -11.06
CA ASP A 169 1.94 1.75 -10.11
C ASP A 169 3.09 0.98 -9.42
N ASN A 170 4.35 1.29 -9.74
CA ASN A 170 5.56 0.54 -9.38
C ASN A 170 6.65 1.40 -8.71
N PHE A 171 6.25 2.44 -7.97
CA PHE A 171 7.17 3.25 -7.18
C PHE A 171 7.06 2.94 -5.68
N TYR A 172 8.19 3.07 -5.00
CA TYR A 172 8.26 3.38 -3.57
C TYR A 172 8.83 4.78 -3.42
N ILE A 173 8.13 5.66 -2.70
CA ILE A 173 8.45 7.10 -2.63
C ILE A 173 8.43 7.54 -1.17
N ILE A 174 9.52 8.18 -0.73
CA ILE A 174 9.58 9.06 0.44
C ILE A 174 9.73 10.47 -0.09
N ASN A 175 8.80 11.33 0.27
CA ASN A 175 8.71 12.73 -0.08
C ASN A 175 9.04 13.62 1.14
N GLU A 176 10.23 13.41 1.71
CA GLU A 176 10.76 14.09 2.90
C GLU A 176 10.04 13.75 4.22
N GLU A 177 9.32 12.63 4.33
CA GLU A 177 8.67 12.25 5.59
C GLU A 177 9.64 11.69 6.66
N ASP A 178 10.77 11.14 6.22
CA ASP A 178 11.79 10.59 7.12
C ASP A 178 12.80 11.67 7.50
N ILE A 179 12.96 11.89 8.81
CA ILE A 179 13.85 12.89 9.41
C ILE A 179 14.94 12.14 10.18
N LEU A 180 16.19 12.53 9.99
CA LEU A 180 17.35 11.90 10.62
C LEU A 180 18.19 12.92 11.39
N GLU A 181 18.49 12.59 12.65
CA GLU A 181 19.55 13.25 13.42
C GLU A 181 20.93 12.67 13.04
N ASN A 182 21.99 13.34 13.51
CA ASN A 182 23.36 12.92 13.26
C ASN A 182 23.65 11.48 13.73
N LEU A 183 24.19 10.66 12.84
CA LEU A 183 24.52 9.23 12.98
C LEU A 183 23.32 8.27 12.99
N GLU A 184 22.11 8.77 12.73
CA GLU A 184 20.95 7.90 12.54
C GLU A 184 20.94 7.23 11.17
N VAL A 185 20.15 6.16 11.07
CA VAL A 185 19.97 5.39 9.85
C VAL A 185 18.48 5.14 9.65
N SER A 186 17.94 5.58 8.52
CA SER A 186 16.62 5.11 8.07
C SER A 186 16.79 3.85 7.22
N THR A 187 15.88 2.89 7.40
CA THR A 187 15.92 1.61 6.69
C THR A 187 14.57 1.34 6.02
N HIS A 188 14.62 1.10 4.72
CA HIS A 188 13.47 0.74 3.89
C HIS A 188 13.68 -0.64 3.29
N MET A 189 12.59 -1.37 3.06
CA MET A 189 12.61 -2.62 2.30
C MET A 189 11.68 -2.50 1.11
N VAL A 190 12.12 -2.97 -0.05
CA VAL A 190 11.31 -2.99 -1.27
C VAL A 190 11.39 -4.35 -1.95
N ALA A 191 10.44 -4.65 -2.83
CA ALA A 191 10.47 -5.87 -3.63
C ALA A 191 10.76 -5.63 -5.09
N VAL A 192 11.57 -6.50 -5.66
CA VAL A 192 11.77 -6.61 -7.11
C VAL A 192 11.05 -7.85 -7.63
N GLU A 193 10.25 -7.67 -8.69
CA GLU A 193 9.57 -8.77 -9.38
C GLU A 193 10.55 -9.64 -10.19
N SER A 194 10.23 -10.93 -10.32
CA SER A 194 10.99 -11.85 -11.17
C SER A 194 11.06 -11.35 -12.61
N GLY A 195 12.28 -11.27 -13.15
CA GLY A 195 12.49 -10.82 -14.52
C GLY A 195 12.45 -9.30 -14.71
N SER A 196 12.41 -8.51 -13.62
CA SER A 196 12.57 -7.05 -13.71
C SER A 196 13.88 -6.70 -14.45
N PRO A 197 13.85 -5.83 -15.48
CA PRO A 197 15.04 -5.54 -16.29
C PRO A 197 16.07 -4.67 -15.56
N TYR A 198 15.63 -3.92 -14.54
CA TYR A 198 16.47 -3.07 -13.71
C TYR A 198 15.82 -2.80 -12.35
N LEU A 199 16.62 -2.30 -11.41
CA LEU A 199 16.19 -1.61 -10.19
C LEU A 199 16.95 -0.29 -10.12
N LYS A 200 16.24 0.81 -9.87
CA LYS A 200 16.83 2.14 -9.67
C LYS A 200 16.38 2.71 -8.34
N VAL A 201 17.36 3.03 -7.49
CA VAL A 201 17.19 3.71 -6.22
C VAL A 201 17.82 5.09 -6.34
N THR A 202 17.08 6.15 -6.02
CA THR A 202 17.53 7.54 -6.13
C THR A 202 17.19 8.28 -4.85
N MET A 203 18.23 8.70 -4.12
CA MET A 203 18.12 9.59 -2.98
C MET A 203 18.53 11.00 -3.39
N THR A 204 17.78 12.00 -2.95
CA THR A 204 18.16 13.41 -3.05
C THR A 204 17.77 14.16 -1.80
N TYR A 205 18.56 15.14 -1.38
CA TYR A 205 18.23 15.97 -0.22
C TYR A 205 18.63 17.43 -0.45
N ALA A 206 17.97 18.33 0.28
CA ALA A 206 18.24 19.76 0.24
C ALA A 206 19.34 20.11 1.25
N ASP A 207 20.53 20.41 0.74
CA ASP A 207 21.70 20.62 1.61
C ASP A 207 21.94 22.11 1.87
N PRO A 208 22.34 22.56 3.08
CA PRO A 208 22.56 23.97 3.40
C PRO A 208 23.58 24.65 2.48
N ALA A 209 23.54 25.98 2.38
CA ALA A 209 24.41 26.70 1.45
C ALA A 209 25.90 26.43 1.73
N GLY A 210 26.61 25.91 0.72
CA GLY A 210 28.04 25.64 0.81
C GLY A 210 28.88 26.92 0.92
N ASN A 211 30.10 26.82 1.44
CA ASN A 211 31.02 27.96 1.52
C ASN A 211 31.67 28.22 0.15
N PRO A 212 31.39 29.34 -0.54
CA PRO A 212 31.95 29.62 -1.86
C PRO A 212 33.48 29.80 -1.86
N GLY A 213 34.11 30.01 -0.69
CA GLY A 213 35.56 30.06 -0.55
C GLY A 213 36.24 28.68 -0.57
N VAL A 214 35.50 27.59 -0.39
CA VAL A 214 36.04 26.22 -0.32
C VAL A 214 35.65 25.46 -1.58
N GLN A 215 36.55 25.39 -2.56
CA GLN A 215 36.25 24.76 -3.86
C GLN A 215 36.39 23.22 -3.87
N SER A 216 36.84 22.61 -2.78
CA SER A 216 37.06 21.16 -2.68
C SER A 216 35.87 20.39 -2.11
N GLN A 217 34.94 21.06 -1.44
CA GLN A 217 33.77 20.47 -0.80
C GLN A 217 32.68 21.53 -0.63
N HIS A 218 31.57 21.40 -1.35
CA HIS A 218 30.40 22.27 -1.14
C HIS A 218 29.30 21.60 -0.33
N ARG A 219 29.26 20.27 -0.27
CA ARG A 219 28.32 19.51 0.57
C ARG A 219 28.54 19.83 2.05
N ILE A 220 27.46 20.05 2.81
CA ILE A 220 27.52 20.37 4.24
C ILE A 220 27.08 19.17 5.08
N ASN A 221 25.90 18.61 4.80
CA ASN A 221 25.40 17.40 5.42
C ASN A 221 25.69 16.18 4.54
N ASP A 222 26.04 15.06 5.17
CA ASP A 222 26.32 13.78 4.55
C ASP A 222 25.18 12.79 4.82
N LEU A 223 24.25 12.71 3.87
CA LEU A 223 23.33 11.59 3.77
C LEU A 223 23.88 10.62 2.73
N THR A 224 24.05 9.35 3.11
CA THR A 224 24.67 8.32 2.27
C THR A 224 23.70 7.18 2.02
N LEU A 225 23.57 6.79 0.76
CA LEU A 225 22.73 5.70 0.29
C LEU A 225 23.52 4.38 0.26
N LYS A 226 22.97 3.33 0.87
CA LYS A 226 23.39 1.94 0.67
C LYS A 226 22.19 1.07 0.29
N VAL A 227 22.39 0.15 -0.64
CA VAL A 227 21.37 -0.79 -1.11
C VAL A 227 21.93 -2.21 -1.02
N ILE A 228 21.18 -3.13 -0.43
CA ILE A 228 21.59 -4.50 -0.13
C ILE A 228 20.64 -5.46 -0.87
N SER A 229 21.22 -6.35 -1.67
CA SER A 229 20.48 -7.37 -2.43
C SER A 229 19.94 -8.50 -1.55
N PRO A 230 19.00 -9.34 -2.05
CA PRO A 230 18.57 -10.57 -1.39
C PRO A 230 19.72 -11.54 -1.04
N SER A 231 20.83 -11.50 -1.80
CA SER A 231 22.03 -12.29 -1.56
C SER A 231 23.12 -11.59 -0.73
N ASP A 232 22.76 -10.51 -0.03
CA ASP A 232 23.63 -9.69 0.84
C ASP A 232 24.78 -8.95 0.12
N VAL A 233 24.72 -8.79 -1.21
CA VAL A 233 25.62 -7.89 -1.95
C VAL A 233 25.26 -6.42 -1.67
N GLU A 234 26.26 -5.62 -1.29
CA GLU A 234 26.10 -4.20 -0.99
C GLU A 234 26.43 -3.31 -2.21
N TYR A 235 25.64 -2.25 -2.38
CA TYR A 235 25.83 -1.21 -3.40
C TYR A 235 25.77 0.16 -2.74
N TRP A 236 26.85 0.93 -2.87
CA TRP A 236 26.91 2.30 -2.37
C TRP A 236 26.46 3.30 -3.43
N GLY A 237 25.85 4.40 -2.98
CA GLY A 237 25.42 5.50 -3.81
C GLY A 237 26.52 5.98 -4.76
N ASN A 238 26.18 6.14 -6.03
CA ASN A 238 27.03 6.59 -7.13
C ASN A 238 28.26 5.73 -7.45
N TYR A 239 28.52 4.64 -6.72
CA TYR A 239 29.68 3.80 -6.96
C TYR A 239 29.58 3.11 -8.33
N GLY A 240 30.61 3.32 -9.16
CA GLY A 240 30.63 2.88 -10.57
C GLY A 240 29.88 3.78 -11.55
N LEU A 241 28.98 4.67 -11.09
CA LEU A 241 28.11 5.48 -11.96
C LEU A 241 28.81 6.67 -12.63
N LYS A 242 30.08 6.94 -12.28
CA LYS A 242 30.95 7.90 -12.99
C LYS A 242 31.53 7.33 -14.28
N THR A 243 31.56 6.00 -14.42
CA THR A 243 32.14 5.28 -15.57
C THR A 243 31.13 4.39 -16.30
N SER A 244 29.92 4.24 -15.79
CA SER A 244 28.87 3.39 -16.37
C SER A 244 27.49 3.94 -16.05
N ILE A 245 26.48 3.48 -16.80
CA ILE A 245 25.06 3.72 -16.47
C ILE A 245 24.54 2.80 -15.34
N TRP A 246 25.32 1.77 -14.95
CA TRP A 246 24.99 0.80 -13.92
C TRP A 246 26.02 0.81 -12.77
N SER A 247 25.53 0.70 -11.54
CA SER A 247 26.32 0.65 -10.32
C SER A 247 27.21 -0.60 -10.29
N GLN A 248 28.28 -0.52 -9.52
CA GLN A 248 29.13 -1.67 -9.20
C GLN A 248 28.91 -2.10 -7.74
N PRO A 249 29.06 -3.39 -7.40
CA PRO A 249 28.93 -3.88 -6.03
C PRO A 249 30.19 -3.57 -5.19
N ASP A 250 30.09 -3.78 -3.87
CA ASP A 250 31.19 -3.80 -2.88
C ASP A 250 32.04 -2.52 -2.86
N GLY A 251 31.39 -1.39 -3.14
CA GLY A 251 32.04 -0.09 -3.33
C GLY A 251 32.33 0.71 -2.06
N GLU A 252 32.55 2.00 -2.27
CA GLU A 252 32.72 3.00 -1.21
C GLU A 252 31.62 4.07 -1.32
N PRO A 253 31.22 4.72 -0.21
CA PRO A 253 30.20 5.76 -0.20
C PRO A 253 30.62 7.02 -1.00
N ASP A 254 29.63 7.72 -1.54
CA ASP A 254 29.85 9.04 -2.14
C ASP A 254 30.14 10.08 -1.03
N THR A 255 31.06 11.00 -1.32
CA THR A 255 31.52 12.03 -0.35
C THR A 255 31.25 13.46 -0.83
N LYS A 256 30.62 13.61 -2.01
CA LYS A 256 30.52 14.86 -2.76
C LYS A 256 29.08 15.22 -3.07
N ASP A 257 28.32 14.28 -3.57
CA ASP A 257 27.03 14.55 -4.20
C ASP A 257 25.89 14.60 -3.17
N THR A 258 24.88 15.45 -3.42
CA THR A 258 23.60 15.45 -2.67
C THR A 258 22.52 14.67 -3.40
N VAL A 259 22.95 13.92 -4.40
CA VAL A 259 22.16 13.03 -5.24
C VAL A 259 22.93 11.74 -5.29
N GLU A 260 22.40 10.70 -4.68
CA GLU A 260 23.01 9.38 -4.71
C GLU A 260 22.07 8.41 -5.41
N CYS A 261 22.61 7.67 -6.37
CA CYS A 261 21.89 6.69 -7.16
C CYS A 261 22.52 5.32 -7.03
N VAL A 262 21.69 4.29 -6.98
CA VAL A 262 22.08 2.89 -7.20
C VAL A 262 21.21 2.32 -8.32
N PHE A 263 21.82 2.02 -9.46
CA PHE A 263 21.15 1.50 -10.65
C PHE A 263 21.68 0.11 -10.98
N ILE A 264 20.82 -0.90 -10.90
CA ILE A 264 21.19 -2.31 -11.04
C ILE A 264 20.49 -2.85 -12.28
N GLN A 265 21.25 -3.51 -13.15
CA GLN A 265 20.71 -4.21 -14.32
C GLN A 265 20.38 -5.65 -13.96
N ASN A 266 19.21 -6.15 -14.37
CA ASN A 266 18.73 -7.51 -14.07
C ASN A 266 18.84 -7.86 -12.56
N PRO A 267 18.22 -7.06 -11.67
CA PRO A 267 18.26 -7.31 -10.22
C PRO A 267 17.71 -8.69 -9.85
N GLU A 268 18.20 -9.22 -8.73
CA GLU A 268 17.62 -10.38 -8.06
C GLU A 268 16.16 -10.13 -7.69
N VAL A 269 15.34 -11.17 -7.84
CA VAL A 269 13.96 -11.18 -7.36
C VAL A 269 13.92 -11.24 -5.83
N GLY A 270 12.96 -10.55 -5.23
CA GLY A 270 12.71 -10.61 -3.79
C GLY A 270 13.02 -9.30 -3.09
N ALA A 271 13.29 -9.40 -1.78
CA ALA A 271 13.42 -8.26 -0.89
C ALA A 271 14.82 -7.60 -1.00
N TRP A 272 14.84 -6.31 -1.22
CA TRP A 272 16.02 -5.46 -1.20
C TRP A 272 15.94 -4.50 -0.02
N THR A 273 17.03 -4.35 0.72
CA THR A 273 17.13 -3.38 1.83
C THR A 273 17.80 -2.11 1.34
N ILE A 274 17.29 -0.96 1.74
CA ILE A 274 17.80 0.36 1.39
C ILE A 274 18.03 1.10 2.71
N GLU A 275 19.25 1.55 2.94
CA GLU A 275 19.65 2.25 4.16
C GLU A 275 20.14 3.66 3.80
N ILE A 276 19.60 4.66 4.47
CA ILE A 276 20.02 6.06 4.37
C ILE A 276 20.70 6.43 5.67
N TYR A 277 22.00 6.66 5.60
CA TYR A 277 22.83 7.01 6.74
C TYR A 277 22.98 8.52 6.85
N ALA A 278 22.61 9.10 7.98
CA ALA A 278 22.98 10.46 8.33
C ALA A 278 24.40 10.50 8.92
N ASN A 279 25.40 10.16 8.10
CA ASN A 279 26.80 10.04 8.52
C ASN A 279 27.32 11.31 9.21
N GLU A 280 26.88 12.49 8.75
CA GLU A 280 27.26 13.77 9.33
C GLU A 280 26.17 14.84 9.09
N ILE A 281 25.49 15.30 10.13
CA ILE A 281 24.58 16.45 10.06
C ILE A 281 25.21 17.65 10.80
N ILE A 282 25.69 18.63 10.04
CA ILE A 282 26.43 19.79 10.57
C ILE A 282 25.53 21.01 10.74
N GLN A 283 24.56 21.17 9.86
CA GLN A 283 23.60 22.27 9.89
C GLN A 283 22.21 21.72 9.65
N ASP A 284 21.22 22.33 10.29
CA ASP A 284 19.82 22.04 10.04
C ASP A 284 19.47 22.29 8.55
N SER A 285 18.85 21.28 7.94
CA SER A 285 18.28 21.34 6.59
C SER A 285 16.75 21.18 6.56
N HIS A 286 16.14 20.68 7.64
CA HIS A 286 14.70 20.53 7.79
C HIS A 286 14.15 21.69 8.62
N LEU A 287 14.07 22.86 7.95
CA LEU A 287 13.83 24.16 8.59
C LEU A 287 12.40 24.34 9.16
N GLU A 288 11.54 23.35 8.95
CA GLU A 288 10.20 23.24 9.50
C GLU A 288 10.20 23.07 11.03
N THR A 289 11.29 22.53 11.60
CA THR A 289 11.49 22.31 13.03
C THR A 289 12.77 23.03 13.52
N PRO A 290 12.98 23.20 14.84
CA PRO A 290 14.18 23.83 15.39
C PRO A 290 15.37 22.88 15.64
N GLU A 291 15.19 21.57 15.48
CA GLU A 291 16.21 20.54 15.67
C GLU A 291 17.31 20.61 14.61
N ILE A 292 18.46 19.97 14.85
CA ILE A 292 19.54 19.88 13.84
C ILE A 292 19.43 18.50 13.21
N ASP A 293 18.68 18.45 12.13
CA ASP A 293 18.35 17.23 11.40
C ASP A 293 18.31 17.49 9.88
N ALA A 294 18.12 16.41 9.14
CA ALA A 294 17.94 16.43 7.71
C ALA A 294 16.86 15.45 7.30
N ASP A 295 16.09 15.83 6.31
CA ASP A 295 15.19 14.96 5.57
C ASP A 295 15.77 14.62 4.19
N TYR A 296 15.13 13.69 3.51
CA TYR A 296 15.48 13.32 2.14
C TYR A 296 14.27 12.84 1.37
N ALA A 297 14.36 12.96 0.05
CA ALA A 297 13.51 12.21 -0.84
C ALA A 297 14.19 10.91 -1.29
N LEU A 298 13.43 9.84 -1.32
CA LEU A 298 13.83 8.53 -1.83
C LEU A 298 12.82 8.06 -2.87
N VAL A 299 13.31 7.70 -4.06
CA VAL A 299 12.48 7.14 -5.14
C VAL A 299 13.08 5.83 -5.60
N VAL A 300 12.27 4.78 -5.61
CA VAL A 300 12.68 3.43 -6.01
C VAL A 300 11.75 2.87 -7.07
N SER A 301 12.31 2.33 -8.17
CA SER A 301 11.51 1.72 -9.25
C SER A 301 12.30 0.74 -10.13
N PRO A 302 11.61 -0.16 -10.87
CA PRO A 302 10.27 -0.67 -10.57
C PRO A 302 10.35 -1.51 -9.29
N VAL A 303 9.40 -1.29 -8.39
CA VAL A 303 9.20 -2.13 -7.22
C VAL A 303 7.74 -2.48 -7.07
N LEU A 304 7.49 -3.54 -6.32
CA LEU A 304 6.15 -3.91 -5.92
C LEU A 304 5.83 -3.16 -4.63
N SER A 305 4.81 -2.31 -4.67
CA SER A 305 4.55 -1.30 -3.63
C SER A 305 3.59 -1.78 -2.53
N ALA A 306 2.66 -2.70 -2.82
CA ALA A 306 1.63 -3.16 -1.88
C ALA A 306 1.46 -4.69 -1.86
N PRO A 307 0.95 -5.28 -0.76
CA PRO A 307 0.47 -6.65 -0.77
C PRO A 307 -0.64 -6.86 -1.82
N TYR A 308 -0.80 -8.10 -2.30
CA TYR A 308 -1.99 -8.43 -3.09
C TYR A 308 -3.25 -8.46 -2.20
N PRO A 309 -4.45 -8.19 -2.75
CA PRO A 309 -5.70 -8.39 -2.03
C PRO A 309 -5.82 -9.81 -1.47
N PRO A 310 -6.28 -10.00 -0.22
CA PRO A 310 -6.46 -11.34 0.36
C PRO A 310 -7.48 -12.20 -0.37
N THR A 311 -7.25 -13.51 -0.35
CA THR A 311 -8.31 -14.49 -0.60
C THR A 311 -8.95 -14.88 0.73
N VAL A 312 -10.27 -15.05 0.73
CA VAL A 312 -11.06 -15.43 1.91
C VAL A 312 -11.67 -16.81 1.66
N GLU A 313 -11.49 -17.73 2.61
CA GLU A 313 -12.09 -19.06 2.60
C GLU A 313 -12.76 -19.38 3.94
N GLY A 314 -13.84 -20.14 3.93
CA GLY A 314 -14.55 -20.53 5.16
C GLY A 314 -15.87 -21.24 4.88
N GLU A 315 -16.64 -21.51 5.94
CA GLU A 315 -18.00 -22.01 5.81
C GLU A 315 -18.91 -20.93 5.20
N THR A 316 -19.67 -21.25 4.14
CA THR A 316 -20.61 -20.32 3.49
C THR A 316 -21.97 -20.28 4.17
N GLN A 317 -22.18 -21.13 5.18
CA GLN A 317 -23.38 -21.17 5.99
C GLN A 317 -23.01 -21.31 7.47
N GLY A 318 -23.74 -20.61 8.33
CA GLY A 318 -23.53 -20.67 9.76
C GLY A 318 -24.77 -20.35 10.56
N ASP A 319 -24.61 -20.36 11.88
CA ASP A 319 -25.71 -20.24 12.83
C ASP A 319 -25.59 -18.94 13.60
N VAL A 320 -26.73 -18.33 13.90
CA VAL A 320 -26.73 -17.18 14.80
C VAL A 320 -26.11 -17.59 16.14
N GLY A 321 -25.12 -16.82 16.60
CA GLY A 321 -24.41 -17.04 17.86
C GLY A 321 -23.32 -18.10 17.82
N ARG A 322 -23.10 -18.77 16.70
CA ARG A 322 -21.97 -19.69 16.52
C ARG A 322 -20.73 -18.91 16.08
N GLN A 323 -19.60 -19.21 16.72
CA GLN A 323 -18.30 -18.76 16.26
C GLN A 323 -17.92 -19.51 14.99
N MET A 324 -17.57 -18.77 13.94
CA MET A 324 -17.15 -19.27 12.63
C MET A 324 -15.72 -18.83 12.37
N ASP A 325 -14.92 -19.73 11.81
CA ASP A 325 -13.52 -19.48 11.47
C ASP A 325 -13.39 -19.22 9.97
N PHE A 326 -12.67 -18.14 9.61
CA PHE A 326 -12.38 -17.79 8.24
C PHE A 326 -10.87 -17.72 8.05
N THR A 327 -10.40 -18.29 6.94
CA THR A 327 -8.99 -18.30 6.55
C THR A 327 -8.73 -17.16 5.58
N PHE A 328 -7.71 -16.36 5.86
CA PHE A 328 -7.23 -15.28 4.99
C PHE A 328 -5.78 -15.57 4.60
N VAL A 329 -5.47 -15.40 3.32
CA VAL A 329 -4.10 -15.52 2.84
C VAL A 329 -3.85 -14.52 1.73
N THR A 330 -2.68 -13.91 1.76
CA THR A 330 -2.12 -13.17 0.64
C THR A 330 -0.60 -13.21 0.69
N THR A 331 0.03 -12.67 -0.34
CA THR A 331 1.47 -12.47 -0.39
C THR A 331 1.76 -10.99 -0.47
N ASP A 332 2.78 -10.58 0.28
CA ASP A 332 3.51 -9.35 0.02
C ASP A 332 4.58 -9.66 -1.00
N PRO A 333 4.62 -8.91 -2.11
CA PRO A 333 5.73 -8.92 -3.02
C PRO A 333 7.11 -8.76 -2.39
N GLY A 334 7.24 -7.85 -1.42
CA GLY A 334 8.45 -7.58 -0.62
C GLY A 334 8.77 -8.66 0.39
N ASN A 335 7.97 -9.73 0.39
CA ASN A 335 8.00 -10.79 1.39
C ASN A 335 7.93 -10.25 2.82
N SER A 336 7.35 -9.05 3.00
CA SER A 336 7.15 -8.41 4.29
C SER A 336 6.08 -9.15 5.09
N ASN A 337 6.15 -9.02 6.41
CA ASN A 337 5.06 -9.49 7.25
C ASN A 337 3.81 -8.65 7.03
N LEU A 338 2.66 -9.30 7.15
CA LEU A 338 1.36 -8.76 6.79
C LEU A 338 0.45 -8.64 8.00
N PHE A 339 -0.33 -7.57 8.01
CA PHE A 339 -1.51 -7.39 8.84
C PHE A 339 -2.77 -7.42 7.98
N TYR A 340 -3.90 -7.81 8.56
CA TYR A 340 -5.18 -7.94 7.86
C TYR A 340 -6.26 -7.12 8.55
N TRP A 341 -7.06 -6.39 7.77
CA TRP A 341 -8.30 -5.75 8.20
C TRP A 341 -9.47 -6.49 7.58
N VAL A 342 -10.51 -6.77 8.37
CA VAL A 342 -11.68 -7.55 7.92
C VAL A 342 -12.96 -6.80 8.23
N GLU A 343 -13.79 -6.61 7.20
CA GLU A 343 -15.18 -6.17 7.33
C GLU A 343 -16.10 -7.39 7.28
N TRP A 344 -16.89 -7.61 8.32
CA TRP A 344 -17.72 -8.82 8.44
C TRP A 344 -19.09 -8.72 7.74
N GLY A 345 -19.44 -7.52 7.27
CA GLY A 345 -20.70 -7.23 6.58
C GLY A 345 -21.92 -7.04 7.48
N ASP A 346 -21.77 -7.17 8.81
CA ASP A 346 -22.84 -6.97 9.81
C ASP A 346 -22.71 -5.63 10.58
N GLY A 347 -21.79 -4.76 10.15
CA GLY A 347 -21.46 -3.50 10.80
C GLY A 347 -20.30 -3.60 11.81
N ASN A 348 -19.79 -4.81 12.07
CA ASN A 348 -18.55 -5.01 12.83
C ASN A 348 -17.35 -5.23 11.90
N HIS A 349 -16.17 -4.93 12.41
CA HIS A 349 -14.89 -5.19 11.75
C HIS A 349 -13.87 -5.78 12.73
N THR A 350 -12.82 -6.37 12.17
CA THR A 350 -11.58 -6.69 12.87
C THR A 350 -10.52 -5.70 12.41
N GLU A 351 -9.95 -4.96 13.37
CA GLU A 351 -8.81 -4.09 13.13
C GLU A 351 -7.56 -4.90 12.73
N TRP A 352 -6.45 -4.22 12.42
CA TRP A 352 -5.23 -4.82 11.88
C TRP A 352 -4.70 -6.01 12.70
N PHE A 353 -5.04 -7.23 12.25
CA PHE A 353 -4.62 -8.49 12.84
C PHE A 353 -3.31 -8.98 12.24
N GLY A 354 -2.31 -9.28 13.07
CA GLY A 354 -0.98 -9.70 12.64
C GLY A 354 0.11 -9.31 13.66
N PRO A 355 1.39 -9.30 13.26
CA PRO A 355 1.91 -9.64 11.93
C PRO A 355 1.91 -11.15 11.62
N SER A 356 1.86 -11.51 10.35
CA SER A 356 2.02 -12.89 9.85
C SER A 356 2.96 -12.91 8.65
N ALA A 357 3.70 -14.01 8.44
CA ALA A 357 4.62 -14.11 7.31
C ALA A 357 3.86 -14.11 5.97
N SER A 358 4.41 -13.44 4.95
CA SER A 358 3.87 -13.43 3.59
C SER A 358 3.57 -14.86 3.11
N GLY A 359 2.38 -15.07 2.51
CA GLY A 359 1.92 -16.37 2.04
C GLY A 359 1.47 -17.35 3.12
N THR A 360 1.53 -16.98 4.40
CA THR A 360 1.04 -17.82 5.50
C THR A 360 -0.45 -17.59 5.72
N PRO A 361 -1.30 -18.64 5.66
CA PRO A 361 -2.72 -18.51 6.00
C PRO A 361 -2.91 -18.15 7.47
N ILE A 362 -3.77 -17.17 7.74
CA ILE A 362 -4.22 -16.82 9.09
C ILE A 362 -5.68 -17.20 9.27
N ILE A 363 -6.11 -17.45 10.52
CA ILE A 363 -7.50 -17.74 10.86
C ILE A 363 -8.01 -16.65 11.79
N ILE A 364 -9.11 -16.01 11.41
CA ILE A 364 -9.83 -15.05 12.26
C ILE A 364 -11.27 -15.53 12.42
N SER A 365 -11.73 -15.57 13.67
CA SER A 365 -13.08 -16.02 14.01
C SER A 365 -14.05 -14.86 14.18
N HIS A 366 -15.29 -15.02 13.72
CA HIS A 366 -16.39 -14.07 13.95
C HIS A 366 -17.66 -14.76 14.44
N THR A 367 -18.56 -14.01 15.07
CA THR A 367 -19.87 -14.52 15.52
C THR A 367 -20.99 -13.55 15.15
N TYR A 368 -21.86 -13.99 14.24
CA TYR A 368 -23.02 -13.22 13.82
C TYR A 368 -24.17 -13.32 14.84
N GLN A 369 -24.68 -12.18 15.30
CA GLN A 369 -25.76 -12.11 16.32
C GLN A 369 -27.17 -12.07 15.73
N ILE A 370 -27.29 -11.91 14.41
CA ILE A 370 -28.55 -11.88 13.69
C ILE A 370 -28.48 -12.79 12.46
N GLN A 371 -29.62 -13.32 12.04
CA GLN A 371 -29.72 -14.06 10.78
C GLN A 371 -29.64 -13.11 9.58
N GLY A 372 -29.08 -13.56 8.47
CA GLY A 372 -28.94 -12.75 7.26
C GLY A 372 -27.94 -13.32 6.26
N ASN A 373 -27.80 -12.60 5.14
CA ASN A 373 -26.69 -12.80 4.22
C ASN A 373 -25.68 -11.68 4.46
N PHE A 374 -24.43 -12.05 4.68
CA PHE A 374 -23.33 -11.11 4.91
C PHE A 374 -22.26 -11.31 3.85
N SER A 375 -21.50 -10.25 3.62
CA SER A 375 -20.43 -10.20 2.65
C SER A 375 -19.15 -9.81 3.36
N ILE A 376 -18.24 -10.76 3.50
CA ILE A 376 -16.95 -10.55 4.15
C ILE A 376 -15.98 -10.02 3.12
N THR A 377 -15.31 -8.91 3.44
CA THR A 377 -14.21 -8.37 2.63
C THR A 377 -13.00 -8.11 3.51
N ALA A 378 -11.81 -8.33 2.98
CA ALA A 378 -10.57 -8.08 3.71
C ALA A 378 -9.56 -7.31 2.85
N LYS A 379 -8.65 -6.59 3.50
CA LYS A 379 -7.45 -6.03 2.88
C LYS A 379 -6.24 -6.34 3.75
N ALA A 380 -5.05 -6.36 3.16
CA ALA A 380 -3.80 -6.55 3.88
C ALA A 380 -2.98 -5.25 3.86
N LYS A 381 -2.05 -5.13 4.80
CA LYS A 381 -0.97 -4.15 4.72
C LYS A 381 0.35 -4.77 5.13
N ASN A 382 1.44 -4.32 4.54
CA ASN A 382 2.79 -4.75 4.93
C ASN A 382 3.30 -3.97 6.15
N LEU A 383 4.51 -4.29 6.63
CA LEU A 383 5.15 -3.57 7.75
C LEU A 383 5.38 -2.07 7.46
N LEU A 384 5.41 -1.69 6.19
CA LEU A 384 5.59 -0.30 5.73
C LEU A 384 4.27 0.47 5.73
N GLY A 385 3.16 -0.18 6.10
CA GLY A 385 1.84 0.43 6.14
C GLY A 385 1.12 0.46 4.79
N THR A 386 1.75 0.03 3.70
CA THR A 386 1.11 0.03 2.38
C THR A 386 0.02 -1.01 2.31
N GLU A 387 -1.19 -0.59 1.94
CA GLU A 387 -2.38 -1.43 1.94
C GLU A 387 -2.68 -2.00 0.54
N SER A 388 -3.22 -3.21 0.50
CA SER A 388 -3.80 -3.80 -0.70
C SER A 388 -5.18 -3.20 -1.01
N GLY A 389 -5.69 -3.48 -2.21
CA GLY A 389 -7.13 -3.40 -2.47
C GLY A 389 -7.93 -4.39 -1.61
N TRP A 390 -9.26 -4.22 -1.59
CA TRP A 390 -10.18 -5.17 -0.95
C TRP A 390 -10.25 -6.49 -1.71
N SER A 391 -10.44 -7.59 -0.99
CA SER A 391 -10.71 -8.92 -1.53
C SER A 391 -12.01 -8.95 -2.34
N GLU A 392 -12.16 -9.97 -3.19
CA GLU A 392 -13.48 -10.33 -3.68
C GLU A 392 -14.43 -10.63 -2.49
N PRO A 393 -15.71 -10.20 -2.54
CA PRO A 393 -16.60 -10.38 -1.41
C PRO A 393 -16.97 -11.86 -1.20
N PHE A 394 -16.72 -12.37 0.01
CA PHE A 394 -17.06 -13.74 0.40
C PHE A 394 -18.44 -13.79 1.07
N ALA A 395 -19.39 -14.46 0.42
CA ALA A 395 -20.77 -14.54 0.90
C ALA A 395 -20.96 -15.61 1.97
N VAL A 396 -21.56 -15.24 3.10
CA VAL A 396 -21.97 -16.16 4.17
C VAL A 396 -23.45 -15.98 4.50
N THR A 397 -24.17 -17.08 4.64
CA THR A 397 -25.58 -17.09 5.04
C THR A 397 -25.71 -17.61 6.47
N VAL A 398 -26.20 -16.75 7.37
CA VAL A 398 -26.43 -17.09 8.76
C VAL A 398 -27.91 -17.31 9.01
N ILE A 399 -28.27 -18.46 9.55
CA ILE A 399 -29.66 -18.84 9.81
C ILE A 399 -29.94 -18.97 11.31
N ALA A 400 -31.15 -18.58 11.72
CA ALA A 400 -31.63 -18.87 13.07
C ALA A 400 -32.26 -20.28 13.11
N PRO A 401 -32.05 -21.06 14.19
CA PRO A 401 -32.75 -22.32 14.36
C PRO A 401 -34.26 -22.08 14.44
N GLN A 402 -35.06 -23.05 13.99
CA GLN A 402 -36.52 -22.95 13.97
C GLN A 402 -37.11 -24.01 14.89
N LEU A 403 -37.66 -23.58 16.03
CA LEU A 403 -38.39 -24.47 16.93
C LEU A 403 -39.85 -24.59 16.50
N GLN A 404 -40.40 -25.79 16.64
CA GLN A 404 -41.82 -26.04 16.49
C GLN A 404 -42.29 -27.02 17.57
N ILE A 405 -43.50 -26.80 18.11
CA ILE A 405 -44.14 -27.77 19.01
C ILE A 405 -44.99 -28.73 18.17
N GLY A 406 -44.78 -30.03 18.36
CA GLY A 406 -45.58 -31.08 17.74
C GLY A 406 -46.98 -31.22 18.35
N VAL A 407 -47.71 -32.23 17.86
CA VAL A 407 -49.07 -32.50 18.34
C VAL A 407 -49.05 -32.86 19.83
N ILE A 408 -49.87 -32.16 20.61
CA ILE A 408 -50.06 -32.44 22.02
C ILE A 408 -50.98 -33.66 22.16
N SER A 409 -50.49 -34.72 22.80
CA SER A 409 -51.24 -35.95 23.03
C SER A 409 -51.52 -36.11 24.52
N GLY A 410 -52.80 -36.30 24.86
CA GLY A 410 -53.23 -36.65 26.21
C GLY A 410 -53.30 -38.15 26.40
N GLY A 411 -53.21 -38.60 27.65
CA GLY A 411 -53.36 -40.00 27.99
C GLY A 411 -53.54 -40.21 29.49
N LEU A 412 -53.12 -41.38 29.96
CA LEU A 412 -53.16 -41.70 31.38
C LEU A 412 -52.06 -40.92 32.13
N PHE A 413 -52.47 -40.08 33.08
CA PHE A 413 -51.67 -39.26 33.99
C PHE A 413 -50.76 -38.20 33.38
N LYS A 414 -50.50 -38.20 32.07
CA LYS A 414 -49.50 -37.33 31.46
C LYS A 414 -49.95 -36.78 30.11
N ILE A 415 -49.29 -35.69 29.72
CA ILE A 415 -49.30 -35.15 28.37
C ILE A 415 -47.93 -35.42 27.75
N THR A 416 -47.93 -35.79 26.48
CA THR A 416 -46.72 -36.01 25.68
C THR A 416 -46.79 -35.12 24.43
N THR A 417 -45.66 -34.49 24.08
CA THR A 417 -45.47 -33.83 22.79
C THR A 417 -44.01 -33.93 22.38
N VAL A 418 -43.68 -33.42 21.20
CA VAL A 418 -42.31 -33.29 20.71
C VAL A 418 -41.96 -31.83 20.50
N VAL A 419 -40.72 -31.46 20.82
CA VAL A 419 -40.11 -30.22 20.35
C VAL A 419 -39.31 -30.59 19.10
N LYS A 420 -39.68 -29.99 17.97
CA LYS A 420 -39.03 -30.18 16.68
C LYS A 420 -38.08 -29.04 16.41
N ASN A 421 -36.97 -29.36 15.76
CA ASN A 421 -36.11 -28.40 15.12
C ASN A 421 -36.32 -28.53 13.61
N THR A 422 -37.05 -27.59 13.02
CA THR A 422 -37.28 -27.54 11.57
C THR A 422 -36.21 -26.73 10.84
N GLY A 423 -35.18 -26.27 11.55
CA GLY A 423 -34.01 -25.61 10.98
C GLY A 423 -33.02 -26.60 10.36
N ALA A 424 -32.07 -26.07 9.60
CA ALA A 424 -31.04 -26.84 8.90
C ALA A 424 -29.83 -27.21 9.78
N ILE A 425 -29.84 -26.81 11.04
CA ILE A 425 -28.71 -26.93 11.99
C ILE A 425 -29.19 -27.42 13.36
N ASP A 426 -28.35 -28.10 14.11
CA ASP A 426 -28.64 -28.59 15.46
C ASP A 426 -28.87 -27.44 16.45
N ILE A 427 -29.90 -27.53 17.31
CA ILE A 427 -30.15 -26.54 18.37
C ILE A 427 -29.83 -27.12 19.74
N THR A 428 -29.02 -26.42 20.53
CA THR A 428 -28.62 -26.85 21.88
C THR A 428 -29.30 -26.05 22.99
N LYS A 429 -29.32 -26.61 24.21
CA LYS A 429 -29.79 -25.93 25.44
C LYS A 429 -31.23 -25.37 25.38
N VAL A 430 -32.13 -26.02 24.64
CA VAL A 430 -33.54 -25.60 24.52
C VAL A 430 -34.24 -25.78 25.86
N GLN A 431 -34.77 -24.68 26.41
CA GLN A 431 -35.63 -24.73 27.58
C GLN A 431 -37.07 -24.99 27.14
N TRP A 432 -37.82 -25.79 27.89
CA TRP A 432 -39.22 -26.02 27.61
C TRP A 432 -40.07 -25.98 28.86
N ASN A 433 -41.34 -25.64 28.69
CA ASN A 433 -42.30 -25.50 29.76
C ASN A 433 -43.69 -25.94 29.28
N ILE A 434 -44.35 -26.80 30.05
CA ILE A 434 -45.75 -27.20 29.83
C ILE A 434 -46.53 -26.70 31.03
N THR A 435 -47.55 -25.88 30.78
CA THR A 435 -48.46 -25.35 31.80
C THR A 435 -49.89 -25.73 31.51
N LEU A 436 -50.67 -25.95 32.56
CA LEU A 436 -52.09 -26.23 32.50
C LEU A 436 -52.85 -25.20 33.34
N SER A 437 -53.92 -24.63 32.76
CA SER A 437 -54.80 -23.69 33.45
C SER A 437 -56.21 -24.26 33.63
N GLY A 438 -56.91 -23.87 34.70
CA GLY A 438 -58.23 -24.39 35.05
C GLY A 438 -58.21 -25.33 36.27
N SER A 439 -59.14 -26.29 36.28
CA SER A 439 -59.41 -27.18 37.42
C SER A 439 -58.44 -28.37 37.52
N VAL A 440 -57.14 -28.06 37.60
CA VAL A 440 -56.05 -29.01 37.79
C VAL A 440 -55.64 -29.04 39.26
N PHE A 441 -55.62 -30.22 39.88
CA PHE A 441 -55.29 -30.41 41.29
C PHE A 441 -53.78 -30.63 41.52
N LEU A 442 -53.12 -31.38 40.64
CA LEU A 442 -51.68 -31.68 40.67
C LEU A 442 -51.10 -31.63 39.26
N GLY A 443 -49.83 -31.22 39.13
CA GLY A 443 -49.12 -31.19 37.83
C GLY A 443 -49.44 -29.98 36.95
N LYS A 444 -49.74 -28.81 37.53
CA LYS A 444 -50.05 -27.58 36.77
C LYS A 444 -48.93 -27.09 35.88
N GLN A 445 -47.69 -27.46 36.19
CA GLN A 445 -46.51 -27.04 35.43
C GLN A 445 -45.44 -28.12 35.49
N THR A 446 -44.81 -28.38 34.34
CA THR A 446 -43.58 -29.17 34.23
C THR A 446 -42.65 -28.45 33.26
N SER A 447 -41.38 -28.32 33.61
CA SER A 447 -40.36 -27.70 32.76
C SER A 447 -39.09 -28.54 32.73
N GLY A 448 -38.23 -28.26 31.75
CA GLY A 448 -36.94 -28.92 31.64
C GLY A 448 -36.08 -28.31 30.55
N SER A 449 -34.95 -28.96 30.30
CA SER A 449 -34.00 -28.58 29.26
C SER A 449 -33.67 -29.75 28.34
N LEU A 450 -33.46 -29.47 27.06
CA LEU A 450 -32.96 -30.41 26.08
C LEU A 450 -31.54 -29.99 25.71
N LEU A 451 -30.59 -30.92 25.84
CA LEU A 451 -29.18 -30.65 25.53
C LEU A 451 -28.98 -30.33 24.04
N SER A 452 -29.61 -31.10 23.15
CA SER A 452 -29.58 -30.89 21.70
C SER A 452 -30.82 -31.48 21.01
N ILE A 453 -31.27 -30.83 19.93
CA ILE A 453 -32.22 -31.35 18.94
C ILE A 453 -31.55 -31.21 17.58
N ALA A 454 -31.26 -32.34 16.92
CA ALA A 454 -30.59 -32.34 15.62
C ALA A 454 -31.39 -31.56 14.56
N ALA A 455 -30.72 -31.10 13.50
CA ALA A 455 -31.35 -30.50 12.32
C ALA A 455 -32.44 -31.41 11.75
N GLY A 456 -33.65 -30.87 11.51
CA GLY A 456 -34.81 -31.66 11.09
C GLY A 456 -35.32 -32.70 12.13
N GLY A 457 -34.68 -32.77 13.30
CA GLY A 457 -34.94 -33.75 14.34
C GLY A 457 -36.00 -33.30 15.35
N GLU A 458 -36.33 -34.20 16.27
CA GLU A 458 -37.29 -33.93 17.33
C GLU A 458 -36.92 -34.61 18.65
N ARG A 459 -37.42 -34.05 19.76
CA ARG A 459 -37.24 -34.60 21.10
C ARG A 459 -38.56 -34.65 21.83
N THR A 460 -38.90 -35.81 22.36
CA THR A 460 -40.11 -36.00 23.17
C THR A 460 -39.95 -35.35 24.54
N ILE A 461 -40.95 -34.57 24.93
CA ILE A 461 -41.11 -34.02 26.28
C ILE A 461 -42.42 -34.50 26.88
N ASN A 462 -42.43 -34.70 28.19
CA ASN A 462 -43.58 -35.22 28.92
C ASN A 462 -43.79 -34.39 30.19
N THR A 463 -45.04 -34.24 30.59
CA THR A 463 -45.34 -33.71 31.91
C THR A 463 -45.00 -34.71 33.01
N ASP A 464 -44.88 -34.20 34.22
CA ASP A 464 -45.01 -35.01 35.43
C ASP A 464 -46.46 -35.50 35.60
N PHE A 465 -46.73 -36.17 36.71
CA PHE A 465 -48.04 -36.69 37.05
C PHE A 465 -49.09 -35.56 37.15
N ILE A 466 -50.18 -35.68 36.40
CA ILE A 466 -51.31 -34.75 36.38
C ILE A 466 -52.54 -35.41 37.02
N LEU A 467 -53.21 -34.65 37.89
CA LEU A 467 -54.53 -34.99 38.45
C LEU A 467 -55.43 -33.76 38.39
N GLY A 468 -56.68 -33.92 37.97
CA GLY A 468 -57.61 -32.79 37.85
C GLY A 468 -59.00 -33.22 37.41
N PHE A 469 -59.92 -32.27 37.29
CA PHE A 469 -61.26 -32.57 36.79
C PHE A 469 -61.87 -31.36 36.09
N GLY A 470 -62.26 -31.52 34.83
CA GLY A 470 -62.93 -30.49 34.04
C GLY A 470 -62.09 -29.96 32.87
N ARG A 471 -62.53 -28.85 32.27
CA ARG A 471 -61.85 -28.23 31.13
C ARG A 471 -60.53 -27.60 31.58
N THR A 472 -59.51 -27.74 30.75
CA THR A 472 -58.18 -27.16 30.95
C THR A 472 -57.64 -26.62 29.62
N VAL A 473 -56.70 -25.69 29.69
CA VAL A 473 -55.91 -25.27 28.53
C VAL A 473 -54.45 -25.66 28.78
N ILE A 474 -53.86 -26.38 27.83
CA ILE A 474 -52.46 -26.79 27.84
C ILE A 474 -51.69 -25.77 27.02
N THR A 475 -50.63 -25.20 27.58
CA THR A 475 -49.69 -24.34 26.86
C THR A 475 -48.31 -24.96 26.95
N VAL A 476 -47.74 -25.32 25.80
CA VAL A 476 -46.38 -25.81 25.67
C VAL A 476 -45.54 -24.70 25.04
N SER A 477 -44.44 -24.32 25.67
CA SER A 477 -43.44 -23.44 25.09
C SER A 477 -42.06 -24.10 25.06
N ALA A 478 -41.30 -23.81 24.02
CA ALA A 478 -39.88 -24.09 23.91
C ALA A 478 -39.16 -22.80 23.55
N THR A 479 -38.09 -22.47 24.28
CA THR A 479 -37.33 -21.24 24.12
C THR A 479 -35.85 -21.52 24.00
N HIS A 480 -35.22 -20.79 23.09
CA HIS A 480 -33.80 -20.68 22.85
C HIS A 480 -33.46 -19.20 22.66
N GLN A 481 -32.19 -18.83 22.80
CA GLN A 481 -31.75 -17.44 22.66
C GLN A 481 -32.15 -16.82 21.31
N TYR A 482 -32.16 -17.62 20.24
CA TYR A 482 -32.44 -17.16 18.88
C TYR A 482 -33.76 -17.70 18.29
N SER A 483 -34.54 -18.46 19.06
CA SER A 483 -35.76 -19.11 18.55
C SER A 483 -36.75 -19.43 19.67
N SER A 484 -38.04 -19.35 19.39
CA SER A 484 -39.06 -19.82 20.33
C SER A 484 -40.28 -20.37 19.62
N ALA A 485 -40.94 -21.31 20.26
CA ALA A 485 -42.19 -21.89 19.79
C ALA A 485 -43.16 -22.00 20.96
N THR A 486 -44.44 -21.71 20.72
CA THR A 486 -45.51 -21.91 21.70
C THR A 486 -46.73 -22.49 21.01
N LEU A 487 -47.35 -23.50 21.63
CA LEU A 487 -48.59 -24.10 21.17
C LEU A 487 -49.56 -24.25 22.34
N THR A 488 -50.80 -23.82 22.12
CA THR A 488 -51.88 -23.89 23.10
C THR A 488 -53.00 -24.78 22.59
N GLN A 489 -53.49 -25.68 23.44
CA GLN A 489 -54.52 -26.65 23.08
C GLN A 489 -55.53 -26.83 24.21
N ASN A 490 -56.81 -26.84 23.88
CA ASN A 490 -57.88 -27.15 24.83
C ASN A 490 -57.87 -28.64 25.16
N ALA A 491 -58.13 -28.99 26.42
CA ALA A 491 -58.26 -30.37 26.85
C ALA A 491 -59.29 -30.51 27.98
N THR A 492 -59.64 -31.75 28.32
CA THR A 492 -60.48 -32.09 29.47
C THR A 492 -59.79 -33.15 30.31
N ILE A 493 -59.66 -32.90 31.62
CA ILE A 493 -59.11 -33.86 32.58
C ILE A 493 -60.27 -34.63 33.22
N LEU A 494 -60.22 -35.96 33.14
CA LEU A 494 -61.16 -36.89 33.74
C LEU A 494 -60.45 -37.67 34.83
N LEU A 495 -60.25 -37.02 35.99
CA LEU A 495 -59.48 -37.49 37.15
C LEU A 495 -58.00 -37.72 36.81
N PHE A 496 -57.71 -38.84 36.15
CA PHE A 496 -56.38 -39.27 35.75
C PHE A 496 -56.18 -39.38 34.23
N TYR A 497 -57.25 -39.24 33.43
CA TYR A 497 -57.14 -39.31 31.97
C TYR A 497 -57.26 -37.90 31.36
N ILE A 498 -56.28 -37.51 30.55
CA ILE A 498 -56.28 -36.23 29.84
C ILE A 498 -56.75 -36.48 28.41
N LYS A 499 -57.90 -35.90 28.03
CA LYS A 499 -58.40 -35.90 26.66
C LYS A 499 -58.10 -34.55 26.02
N VAL A 500 -57.20 -34.56 25.04
CA VAL A 500 -56.81 -33.37 24.24
C VAL A 500 -57.74 -33.20 23.05
#